data_AF-A0A6N9C1I8-F1
#
_entry.id   AF-A0A6N9C1I8-F1
#
_cell.length_a   1.000
_cell.length_b   1.000
_cell.length_c   1.000
_cell.angle_alpha   90.00
_cell.angle_beta   90.00
_cell.angle_gamma   90.00
#
_symmetry.space_group_name_H-M   'P 1'
#
loop_
_entity.id
_entity.type
_entity.pdbx_description
1 polymer ?
#
loop_
_entity_poly.entity_id
_entity_poly.type
_entity_poly.pdbx_seq_one_letter_code
_entity_poly.pdbx_strand_id
1 'polypeptide(L)'
;MGNMAGPGRLRTAGDFEKGDLMKSYIVVLFLIARVASAQVALPGLPDDTAGYEDWLKLNVQPIPPVPGGDPHRGTKNVYINQTLETIAPNGQQQFPYPDGTIVVKEATRPNRDFIGLIAVMWKEAGSNPAFGDWRFEEYLRGAPDAEFHLAFEGGVCTGCHSGAAATDFVFTQLEPREVVKPAPVVRITPSPVQSPYRGKQMTFTLDIANGENVVGYQASVQFDTSALRAVETAYGDYLPGEVLFVPASAEGGSVTFAATAISGVSNGDGTLATLTFEVVEPQASTLSLFDVVLTDRAGQTSSPRLENGQITAAVQLFGDVNRDGIVNVLDLVQVANRFGQRGEHDADVNEDGVVNIVDLVKVAGEFGNEAAAPSVHPQALAMLAPADVQRWLLEARGLDLTDSTVQRGIRFLEQLAAALTPKDTALFPNYPNPFNPETWIPYSLAKDAEVLITIYDTKGTVVRRFDLGHQGAGYYTDRTRAAYWDGRNANGEPVASGVYLYQLWTGDFTATRRMVILK
;
A
#
# COMPACT_ATOMS: atom_id res chain seq x y z
N MET A 1 -34.04 -15.56 56.27
CA MET A 1 -32.59 -15.80 56.43
C MET A 1 -32.00 -15.71 55.03
N GLY A 2 -31.18 -14.74 54.62
CA GLY A 2 -30.55 -13.60 55.24
C GLY A 2 -29.44 -13.14 54.27
N ASN A 3 -29.44 -11.84 53.96
CA ASN A 3 -28.36 -10.96 53.47
C ASN A 3 -27.61 -11.32 52.18
N MET A 4 -27.65 -10.52 51.10
CA MET A 4 -27.29 -9.09 50.88
C MET A 4 -25.83 -8.84 50.47
N ALA A 5 -25.72 -8.10 49.35
CA ALA A 5 -24.73 -7.07 48.98
C ALA A 5 -23.34 -7.49 48.45
N GLY A 6 -23.04 -7.06 47.21
CA GLY A 6 -21.66 -6.81 46.73
C GLY A 6 -21.10 -5.50 47.30
N PRO A 7 -20.32 -4.67 46.58
CA PRO A 7 -19.40 -4.89 45.46
C PRO A 7 -18.00 -4.24 45.69
N GLY A 8 -17.04 -4.42 44.78
CA GLY A 8 -16.17 -3.31 44.36
C GLY A 8 -14.68 -3.25 44.76
N ARG A 9 -13.95 -2.63 43.83
CA ARG A 9 -12.70 -1.85 43.90
C ARG A 9 -11.32 -2.53 43.80
N LEU A 10 -10.70 -2.25 42.65
CA LEU A 10 -9.44 -1.49 42.46
C LEU A 10 -8.27 -1.86 43.36
N ARG A 11 -7.25 -2.48 42.77
CA ARG A 11 -5.86 -2.27 43.18
C ARG A 11 -5.20 -1.27 42.24
N THR A 12 -4.52 -0.33 42.89
CA THR A 12 -3.85 0.87 42.41
C THR A 12 -2.49 0.56 41.80
N ALA A 13 -2.01 1.55 41.02
CA ALA A 13 -0.66 1.65 40.48
C ALA A 13 0.42 1.53 41.58
N GLY A 14 1.49 0.82 41.23
CA GLY A 14 2.69 0.63 42.06
C GLY A 14 3.21 -0.79 41.88
N ASP A 15 4.35 -0.91 41.19
CA ASP A 15 5.15 -2.12 40.95
C ASP A 15 5.05 -2.70 39.53
N PHE A 16 5.47 -1.89 38.55
CA PHE A 16 6.18 -2.42 37.39
C PHE A 16 7.63 -1.94 37.45
N GLU A 17 8.51 -2.88 37.79
CA GLU A 17 9.95 -2.72 37.68
C GLU A 17 10.36 -2.48 36.22
N LYS A 18 11.39 -1.64 36.08
CA LYS A 18 12.06 -1.28 34.83
C LYS A 18 12.46 -2.52 34.02
N GLY A 19 11.91 -2.65 32.82
CA GLY A 19 12.39 -3.64 31.86
C GLY A 19 11.47 -3.82 30.65
N ASP A 20 11.18 -2.75 29.91
CA ASP A 20 11.04 -2.75 28.44
C ASP A 20 10.33 -1.46 27.99
N LEU A 21 11.14 -0.44 27.73
CA LEU A 21 10.75 0.76 27.01
C LEU A 21 11.80 0.96 25.92
N MET A 22 11.52 0.45 24.72
CA MET A 22 11.87 1.04 23.41
C MET A 22 11.72 -0.01 22.31
N LYS A 23 10.57 -0.01 21.63
CA LYS A 23 10.48 -0.47 20.25
C LYS A 23 9.61 0.51 19.48
N SER A 24 10.24 1.49 18.83
CA SER A 24 9.96 1.87 17.44
C SER A 24 10.91 2.99 16.98
N TYR A 25 11.32 2.87 15.71
CA TYR A 25 11.99 3.85 14.83
C TYR A 25 13.51 4.06 14.96
N ILE A 26 14.29 3.27 14.22
CA ILE A 26 15.29 3.79 13.25
C ILE A 26 15.29 2.87 12.01
N VAL A 27 14.85 3.40 10.87
CA VAL A 27 15.24 2.94 9.53
C VAL A 27 16.25 3.98 9.02
N VAL A 28 17.56 3.69 9.10
CA VAL A 28 18.62 4.37 8.34
C VAL A 28 19.83 3.44 8.25
N LEU A 29 20.17 3.03 7.01
CA LEU A 29 21.42 2.44 6.51
C LEU A 29 22.11 1.35 7.35
N PHE A 30 21.91 0.09 6.98
CA PHE A 30 23.04 -0.84 6.90
C PHE A 30 23.51 -0.89 5.45
N LEU A 31 24.53 -0.08 5.15
CA LEU A 31 25.57 -0.51 4.21
C LEU A 31 25.96 -1.93 4.63
N ILE A 32 26.02 -2.86 3.67
CA ILE A 32 26.73 -4.11 3.82
C ILE A 32 28.21 -3.75 4.03
N ALA A 33 28.58 -3.40 5.25
CA ALA A 33 29.90 -3.71 5.73
C ALA A 33 29.89 -5.23 5.89
N ARG A 34 30.38 -5.93 4.86
CA ARG A 34 30.96 -7.26 5.08
C ARG A 34 31.99 -7.04 6.19
N VAL A 35 31.63 -7.34 7.43
CA VAL A 35 32.63 -7.80 8.37
C VAL A 35 33.13 -9.07 7.69
N ALA A 36 34.31 -8.98 7.08
CA ALA A 36 35.07 -10.17 6.77
C ALA A 36 35.18 -10.87 8.13
N SER A 37 34.37 -11.91 8.35
CA SER A 37 34.69 -12.92 9.33
C SER A 37 36.11 -13.32 8.97
N ALA A 38 37.07 -12.95 9.82
CA ALA A 38 38.44 -13.41 9.67
C ALA A 38 38.32 -14.93 9.61
N GLN A 39 38.51 -15.50 8.42
CA GLN A 39 38.48 -16.92 8.22
C GLN A 39 39.54 -17.48 9.16
N VAL A 40 39.12 -18.22 10.18
CA VAL A 40 40.05 -18.73 11.18
C VAL A 40 40.73 -19.93 10.54
N ALA A 41 42.04 -19.84 10.32
CA ALA A 41 42.84 -20.99 9.94
C ALA A 41 42.79 -22.03 11.06
N LEU A 42 42.55 -23.30 10.71
CA LEU A 42 42.75 -24.36 11.69
C LEU A 42 44.23 -24.37 12.11
N PRO A 43 44.55 -24.41 13.41
CA PRO A 43 45.93 -24.34 13.88
C PRO A 43 46.83 -25.37 13.20
N GLY A 44 47.95 -24.91 12.64
CA GLY A 44 48.95 -25.75 11.97
C GLY A 44 48.72 -26.02 10.48
N LEU A 45 47.68 -25.43 9.87
CA LEU A 45 47.52 -25.38 8.41
C LEU A 45 48.06 -24.06 7.81
N PRO A 46 48.36 -24.03 6.50
CA PRO A 46 48.72 -22.79 5.80
C PRO A 46 47.61 -21.73 5.83
N ASP A 47 47.99 -20.45 5.96
CA ASP A 47 47.04 -19.32 6.07
C ASP A 47 46.11 -19.18 4.84
N ASP A 48 46.57 -19.57 3.66
CA ASP A 48 45.78 -19.51 2.42
C ASP A 48 44.70 -20.59 2.32
N THR A 49 44.64 -21.51 3.28
CA THR A 49 43.54 -22.48 3.47
C THR A 49 42.53 -22.03 4.52
N ALA A 50 42.69 -20.84 5.09
CA ALA A 50 41.78 -20.34 6.12
C ALA A 50 40.32 -20.31 5.63
N GLY A 51 39.43 -20.94 6.40
CA GLY A 51 38.01 -20.99 6.06
C GLY A 51 37.67 -21.83 4.82
N TYR A 52 38.50 -22.80 4.44
CA TYR A 52 38.22 -23.68 3.30
C TYR A 52 36.87 -24.41 3.40
N GLU A 53 36.34 -24.59 4.61
CA GLU A 53 35.03 -25.22 4.85
C GLU A 53 33.87 -24.45 4.17
N ASP A 54 34.04 -23.14 3.94
CA ASP A 54 33.08 -22.27 3.24
C ASP A 54 33.31 -22.22 1.72
N TRP A 55 34.37 -22.85 1.21
CA TRP A 55 34.67 -22.88 -0.22
C TRP A 55 33.71 -23.79 -0.99
N LEU A 56 33.77 -23.74 -2.32
CA LEU A 56 32.93 -24.59 -3.16
C LEU A 56 33.25 -26.07 -2.90
N LYS A 57 32.32 -26.79 -2.28
CA LYS A 57 32.41 -28.24 -2.08
C LYS A 57 32.03 -29.00 -3.35
N LEU A 58 32.95 -29.82 -3.87
CA LEU A 58 32.82 -30.52 -5.15
C LEU A 58 31.91 -31.76 -5.09
N ASN A 59 31.91 -32.48 -3.97
CA ASN A 59 31.05 -33.64 -3.73
C ASN A 59 29.78 -33.25 -2.94
N VAL A 60 28.62 -33.79 -3.33
CA VAL A 60 27.35 -33.64 -2.58
C VAL A 60 27.36 -34.52 -1.33
N GLN A 61 27.80 -35.78 -1.47
CA GLN A 61 27.92 -36.73 -0.37
C GLN A 61 29.39 -37.00 -0.02
N PRO A 62 29.76 -37.21 1.27
CA PRO A 62 31.12 -37.58 1.64
C PRO A 62 31.60 -38.84 0.90
N ILE A 63 32.80 -38.76 0.31
CA ILE A 63 33.37 -39.83 -0.51
C ILE A 63 33.83 -40.97 0.43
N PRO A 64 33.35 -42.21 0.27
CA PRO A 64 33.70 -43.30 1.16
C PRO A 64 35.18 -43.75 0.99
N PRO A 65 35.74 -44.47 1.99
CA PRO A 65 37.05 -45.10 1.86
C PRO A 65 37.03 -46.21 0.79
N VAL A 66 38.09 -46.32 -0.01
CA VAL A 66 38.19 -47.35 -1.06
C VAL A 66 38.79 -48.65 -0.48
N PRO A 67 38.14 -49.82 -0.65
CA PRO A 67 38.68 -51.09 -0.19
C PRO A 67 39.99 -51.45 -0.91
N GLY A 68 41.04 -51.83 -0.17
CA GLY A 68 42.25 -52.43 -0.73
C GLY A 68 43.48 -51.52 -0.93
N GLY A 69 43.44 -50.24 -0.50
CA GLY A 69 44.66 -49.42 -0.56
C GLY A 69 44.52 -47.91 -0.41
N ASP A 70 43.36 -47.37 0.01
CA ASP A 70 43.22 -45.92 0.22
C ASP A 70 44.25 -45.42 1.25
N PRO A 71 45.22 -44.55 0.88
CA PRO A 71 46.21 -44.04 1.83
C PRO A 71 45.59 -43.10 2.88
N HIS A 72 44.40 -42.54 2.61
CA HIS A 72 43.71 -41.59 3.48
C HIS A 72 42.68 -42.26 4.40
N ARG A 73 42.32 -43.52 4.13
CA ARG A 73 41.56 -44.50 4.95
C ARG A 73 40.26 -44.05 5.66
N GLY A 74 39.69 -42.89 5.36
CA GLY A 74 38.37 -42.47 5.87
C GLY A 74 37.50 -41.75 4.83
N THR A 75 36.38 -41.18 5.28
CA THR A 75 35.47 -40.40 4.43
C THR A 75 36.10 -39.06 4.07
N LYS A 76 35.95 -38.64 2.81
CA LYS A 76 36.60 -37.43 2.28
C LYS A 76 35.59 -36.40 1.79
N ASN A 77 35.90 -35.13 1.99
CA ASN A 77 35.25 -34.01 1.31
C ASN A 77 36.32 -33.20 0.57
N VAL A 78 35.94 -32.63 -0.57
CA VAL A 78 36.85 -31.85 -1.41
C VAL A 78 36.27 -30.45 -1.64
N TYR A 79 37.08 -29.45 -1.38
CA TYR A 79 36.75 -28.03 -1.42
C TYR A 79 37.71 -27.30 -2.37
N ILE A 80 37.24 -26.28 -3.07
CA ILE A 80 38.04 -25.49 -4.01
C ILE A 80 37.76 -24.00 -3.84
N ASN A 81 38.81 -23.17 -3.81
CA ASN A 81 38.71 -21.71 -3.66
C ASN A 81 38.15 -20.97 -4.91
N GLN A 82 37.59 -21.69 -5.87
CA GLN A 82 37.05 -21.16 -7.13
C GLN A 82 35.52 -21.17 -7.14
N THR A 83 34.92 -20.35 -7.99
CA THR A 83 33.46 -20.32 -8.17
C THR A 83 32.98 -21.37 -9.18
N LEU A 84 31.71 -21.74 -9.09
CA LEU A 84 31.07 -22.65 -10.04
C LEU A 84 31.17 -22.14 -11.48
N GLU A 85 30.98 -20.83 -11.69
CA GLU A 85 31.11 -20.17 -12.99
C GLU A 85 32.55 -20.28 -13.55
N THR A 86 33.55 -20.23 -12.67
CA THR A 86 34.97 -20.30 -13.08
C THR A 86 35.35 -21.71 -13.53
N ILE A 87 34.94 -22.74 -12.79
CA ILE A 87 35.38 -24.11 -13.06
C ILE A 87 34.39 -24.94 -13.87
N ALA A 88 33.13 -24.51 -13.95
CA ALA A 88 32.05 -25.23 -14.62
C ALA A 88 30.99 -24.26 -15.20
N PRO A 89 31.36 -23.33 -16.11
CA PRO A 89 30.46 -22.28 -16.61
C PRO A 89 29.19 -22.83 -17.28
N ASN A 90 29.23 -24.06 -17.81
CA ASN A 90 28.10 -24.73 -18.46
C ASN A 90 27.57 -25.91 -17.64
N GLY A 91 27.82 -25.94 -16.33
CA GLY A 91 27.46 -27.06 -15.45
C GLY A 91 28.34 -28.30 -15.62
N GLN A 92 29.39 -28.23 -16.45
CA GLN A 92 30.41 -29.28 -16.60
C GLN A 92 31.77 -28.74 -16.21
N GLN A 93 32.46 -29.46 -15.32
CA GLN A 93 33.81 -29.13 -14.84
C GLN A 93 34.82 -29.13 -15.99
N GLN A 94 35.63 -28.07 -16.08
CA GLN A 94 36.64 -27.88 -17.12
C GLN A 94 38.05 -27.90 -16.51
N PHE A 95 39.00 -28.44 -17.26
CA PHE A 95 40.40 -28.54 -16.89
C PHE A 95 41.30 -27.98 -18.02
N PRO A 96 42.51 -27.49 -17.72
CA PRO A 96 43.10 -27.35 -16.38
C PRO A 96 42.43 -26.24 -15.57
N TYR A 97 42.52 -26.33 -14.25
CA TYR A 97 42.10 -25.22 -13.38
C TYR A 97 43.05 -24.02 -13.51
N PRO A 98 42.54 -22.79 -13.31
CA PRO A 98 43.35 -21.59 -13.38
C PRO A 98 44.42 -21.57 -12.28
N ASP A 99 45.54 -20.90 -12.56
CA ASP A 99 46.58 -20.66 -11.56
C ASP A 99 46.02 -19.88 -10.36
N GLY A 100 46.54 -20.16 -9.16
CA GLY A 100 45.99 -19.66 -7.89
C GLY A 100 44.82 -20.50 -7.36
N THR A 101 44.44 -21.58 -8.06
CA THR A 101 43.50 -22.57 -7.51
C THR A 101 44.13 -23.31 -6.34
N ILE A 102 43.40 -23.38 -5.23
CA ILE A 102 43.70 -24.20 -4.06
C ILE A 102 42.58 -25.21 -3.91
N VAL A 103 42.94 -26.48 -3.80
CA VAL A 103 42.03 -27.57 -3.46
C VAL A 103 42.39 -28.10 -2.08
N VAL A 104 41.39 -28.21 -1.21
CA VAL A 104 41.52 -28.82 0.11
C VAL A 104 40.72 -30.11 0.15
N LYS A 105 41.39 -31.20 0.48
CA LYS A 105 40.78 -32.50 0.72
C LYS A 105 40.92 -32.87 2.18
N GLU A 106 39.82 -32.83 2.91
CA GLU A 106 39.78 -33.30 4.28
C GLU A 106 39.40 -34.79 4.33
N ALA A 107 39.92 -35.50 5.32
CA ALA A 107 39.54 -36.89 5.58
C ALA A 107 39.42 -37.20 7.08
N THR A 108 38.41 -37.99 7.41
CA THR A 108 38.38 -38.71 8.69
C THR A 108 39.47 -39.80 8.70
N ARG A 109 39.94 -40.18 9.89
CA ARG A 109 40.86 -41.32 10.04
C ARG A 109 40.08 -42.59 10.39
N PRO A 110 40.63 -43.80 10.13
CA PRO A 110 39.99 -45.05 10.52
C PRO A 110 39.58 -45.06 11.99
N ASN A 111 38.33 -45.41 12.27
CA ASN A 111 37.77 -45.48 13.63
C ASN A 111 37.82 -44.15 14.40
N ARG A 112 37.84 -43.01 13.71
CA ARG A 112 37.77 -41.67 14.31
C ARG A 112 36.62 -40.88 13.70
N ASP A 113 35.98 -40.06 14.52
CA ASP A 113 34.83 -39.20 14.20
C ASP A 113 35.22 -37.73 13.96
N PHE A 114 36.52 -37.45 13.80
CA PHE A 114 37.06 -36.13 13.50
C PHE A 114 37.94 -36.13 12.26
N ILE A 115 38.06 -34.97 11.61
CA ILE A 115 39.00 -34.74 10.51
C ILE A 115 40.42 -34.89 11.03
N GLY A 116 41.14 -35.93 10.63
CA GLY A 116 42.50 -36.21 11.13
C GLY A 116 43.58 -36.09 10.05
N LEU A 117 43.17 -35.70 8.83
CA LEU A 117 44.02 -35.50 7.68
C LEU A 117 43.45 -34.38 6.81
N ILE A 118 44.31 -33.47 6.38
CA ILE A 118 44.02 -32.45 5.37
C ILE A 118 45.13 -32.51 4.32
N ALA A 119 44.77 -32.77 3.07
CA ALA A 119 45.66 -32.62 1.93
C ALA A 119 45.34 -31.31 1.21
N VAL A 120 46.36 -30.51 0.94
CA VAL A 120 46.24 -29.21 0.27
C VAL A 120 47.01 -29.27 -1.05
N MET A 121 46.37 -28.81 -2.12
CA MET A 121 46.91 -28.84 -3.48
C MET A 121 46.84 -27.45 -4.10
N TRP A 122 47.98 -26.91 -4.52
CA TRP A 122 48.09 -25.60 -5.15
C TRP A 122 48.42 -25.71 -6.62
N LYS A 123 47.69 -24.95 -7.44
CA LYS A 123 47.92 -24.81 -8.87
C LYS A 123 48.77 -23.56 -9.11
N GLU A 124 50.05 -23.75 -9.37
CA GLU A 124 51.04 -22.67 -9.48
C GLU A 124 51.92 -22.86 -10.71
N ALA A 125 51.80 -21.96 -11.69
CA ALA A 125 52.58 -22.00 -12.92
C ALA A 125 54.07 -22.21 -12.68
N GLY A 126 54.65 -23.21 -13.34
CA GLY A 126 56.07 -23.54 -13.26
C GLY A 126 56.50 -24.26 -11.98
N SER A 127 55.61 -24.49 -11.01
CA SER A 127 55.94 -25.19 -9.76
C SER A 127 56.32 -26.65 -9.99
N ASN A 128 55.68 -27.30 -10.97
CA ASN A 128 55.94 -28.70 -11.29
C ASN A 128 55.48 -29.06 -12.73
N PRO A 129 56.22 -28.63 -13.76
CA PRO A 129 55.75 -28.72 -15.15
C PRO A 129 55.50 -30.16 -15.64
N ALA A 130 56.21 -31.13 -15.07
CA ALA A 130 56.04 -32.55 -15.39
C ALA A 130 54.70 -33.13 -14.90
N PHE A 131 54.06 -32.49 -13.90
CA PHE A 131 52.85 -32.95 -13.24
C PHE A 131 51.76 -31.87 -13.23
N GLY A 132 51.69 -31.08 -14.30
CA GLY A 132 50.63 -30.12 -14.50
C GLY A 132 50.66 -28.95 -13.51
N ASP A 133 51.83 -28.59 -12.99
CA ASP A 133 52.05 -27.42 -12.13
C ASP A 133 51.28 -27.46 -10.80
N TRP A 134 51.16 -28.67 -10.24
CA TRP A 134 50.58 -28.88 -8.92
C TRP A 134 51.64 -29.09 -7.84
N ARG A 135 51.48 -28.38 -6.72
CA ARG A 135 52.18 -28.60 -5.43
C ARG A 135 51.24 -29.26 -4.43
N PHE A 136 51.75 -30.18 -3.60
CA PHE A 136 50.96 -30.98 -2.64
C PHE A 136 51.63 -31.00 -1.26
N GLU A 137 50.80 -30.86 -0.24
CA GLU A 137 51.18 -31.06 1.16
C GLU A 137 50.07 -31.79 1.91
N GLU A 138 50.44 -32.69 2.83
CA GLU A 138 49.50 -33.41 3.69
C GLU A 138 49.78 -33.11 5.16
N TYR A 139 48.73 -32.78 5.89
CA TYR A 139 48.71 -32.34 7.27
C TYR A 139 47.91 -33.29 8.13
N LEU A 140 48.45 -33.70 9.28
CA LEU A 140 47.83 -34.67 10.17
C LEU A 140 47.67 -34.12 11.58
N ARG A 141 46.61 -34.55 12.27
CA ARG A 141 46.46 -34.31 13.71
C ARG A 141 46.04 -35.55 14.48
N GLY A 142 46.46 -35.61 15.75
CA GLY A 142 46.27 -36.76 16.62
C GLY A 142 44.92 -36.81 17.34
N ALA A 143 44.28 -35.66 17.55
CA ALA A 143 43.04 -35.46 18.32
C ALA A 143 42.18 -34.33 17.70
N PRO A 144 40.88 -34.20 18.03
CA PRO A 144 39.99 -33.18 17.46
C PRO A 144 40.42 -31.73 17.70
N ASP A 145 41.13 -31.48 18.80
CA ASP A 145 41.62 -30.18 19.26
C ASP A 145 43.13 -30.00 19.07
N ALA A 146 43.83 -31.02 18.58
CA ALA A 146 45.26 -30.94 18.28
C ALA A 146 45.51 -30.11 17.02
N GLU A 147 46.64 -29.40 17.01
CA GLU A 147 47.13 -28.71 15.81
C GLU A 147 47.45 -29.72 14.71
N PHE A 148 47.31 -29.27 13.47
CA PHE A 148 47.81 -29.99 12.31
C PHE A 148 49.33 -29.85 12.19
N HIS A 149 49.97 -30.90 11.70
CA HIS A 149 51.40 -30.88 11.41
C HIS A 149 51.64 -31.46 10.02
N LEU A 150 52.56 -30.84 9.27
CA LEU A 150 52.98 -31.33 7.97
C LEU A 150 53.58 -32.74 8.11
N ALA A 151 52.98 -33.70 7.43
CA ALA A 151 53.38 -35.10 7.44
C ALA A 151 54.08 -35.52 6.15
N PHE A 152 53.65 -34.98 5.01
CA PHE A 152 54.24 -35.25 3.71
C PHE A 152 54.29 -33.97 2.87
N GLU A 153 55.44 -33.74 2.23
CA GLU A 153 55.68 -32.61 1.33
C GLU A 153 56.09 -33.13 -0.06
N GLY A 154 55.55 -32.52 -1.12
CA GLY A 154 56.07 -32.64 -2.48
C GLY A 154 56.08 -34.07 -3.05
N GLY A 155 57.26 -34.57 -3.40
CA GLY A 155 57.46 -35.70 -4.31
C GLY A 155 56.83 -37.04 -3.89
N VAL A 156 56.55 -37.26 -2.60
CA VAL A 156 55.85 -38.45 -2.11
C VAL A 156 54.39 -38.46 -2.58
N CYS A 157 53.72 -37.31 -2.45
CA CYS A 157 52.36 -37.12 -2.97
C CYS A 157 52.40 -37.19 -4.50
N THR A 158 53.33 -36.48 -5.15
CA THR A 158 53.48 -36.53 -6.60
C THR A 158 53.68 -37.96 -7.12
N GLY A 159 54.46 -38.81 -6.44
CA GLY A 159 54.65 -40.21 -6.80
C GLY A 159 53.35 -41.02 -6.80
N CYS A 160 52.50 -40.84 -5.78
CA CYS A 160 51.18 -41.46 -5.71
C CYS A 160 50.19 -40.91 -6.75
N HIS A 161 50.31 -39.62 -7.10
CA HIS A 161 49.40 -38.92 -8.02
C HIS A 161 49.85 -38.94 -9.49
N SER A 162 51.13 -39.24 -9.78
CA SER A 162 51.70 -39.23 -11.14
C SER A 162 51.27 -40.38 -12.04
N GLY A 163 50.60 -41.40 -11.47
CA GLY A 163 50.21 -42.63 -12.17
C GLY A 163 48.87 -42.57 -12.90
N ALA A 164 48.08 -41.51 -12.75
CA ALA A 164 46.83 -41.32 -13.46
C ALA A 164 46.76 -39.90 -14.05
N ALA A 165 46.07 -39.75 -15.18
CA ALA A 165 46.17 -38.65 -16.14
C ALA A 165 46.12 -37.22 -15.54
N ALA A 166 46.35 -36.19 -16.36
CA ALA A 166 46.46 -34.76 -15.97
C ALA A 166 45.32 -34.18 -15.09
N THR A 167 44.22 -34.90 -14.89
CA THR A 167 43.05 -34.57 -14.08
C THR A 167 42.97 -35.31 -12.74
N ASP A 168 43.91 -36.21 -12.42
CA ASP A 168 43.86 -37.09 -11.24
C ASP A 168 44.28 -36.41 -9.91
N PHE A 169 44.49 -35.10 -9.92
CA PHE A 169 44.92 -34.37 -8.73
C PHE A 169 43.76 -33.98 -7.80
N VAL A 170 42.52 -34.05 -8.27
CA VAL A 170 41.33 -33.52 -7.57
C VAL A 170 40.40 -34.65 -7.06
N PHE A 171 40.49 -35.87 -7.61
CA PHE A 171 39.76 -37.09 -7.20
C PHE A 171 38.24 -36.95 -6.99
N THR A 172 37.60 -35.91 -7.52
CA THR A 172 36.15 -35.67 -7.40
C THR A 172 35.68 -34.86 -8.59
N GLN A 173 34.76 -35.43 -9.37
CA GLN A 173 34.02 -34.65 -10.36
C GLN A 173 32.98 -33.80 -9.64
N LEU A 174 32.75 -32.58 -10.11
CA LEU A 174 31.62 -31.77 -9.65
C LEU A 174 30.34 -32.60 -9.85
N GLU A 175 29.73 -33.04 -8.76
CA GLU A 175 28.48 -33.80 -8.84
C GLU A 175 27.36 -32.85 -9.29
N PRO A 176 26.51 -33.23 -10.28
CA PRO A 176 25.42 -32.39 -10.74
C PRO A 176 24.52 -32.01 -9.57
N ARG A 177 24.52 -30.74 -9.19
CA ARG A 177 23.48 -30.20 -8.32
C ARG A 177 22.27 -29.98 -9.23
N GLU A 178 21.14 -30.64 -8.96
CA GLU A 178 19.87 -30.17 -9.50
C GLU A 178 19.76 -28.68 -9.17
N VAL A 179 19.81 -27.83 -10.19
CA VAL A 179 19.41 -26.45 -10.03
C VAL A 179 17.91 -26.50 -9.83
N VAL A 180 17.48 -26.60 -8.56
CA VAL A 180 16.09 -26.41 -8.20
C VAL A 180 15.76 -24.97 -8.57
N LYS A 181 15.24 -24.76 -9.78
CA LYS A 181 14.72 -23.47 -10.18
C LYS A 181 13.62 -23.11 -9.18
N PRO A 182 13.60 -21.87 -8.66
CA PRO A 182 12.55 -21.45 -7.75
C PRO A 182 11.19 -21.64 -8.43
N ALA A 183 10.24 -22.22 -7.71
CA ALA A 183 8.89 -22.42 -8.21
C ALA A 183 8.25 -21.06 -8.60
N PRO A 184 7.37 -21.03 -9.61
CA PRO A 184 6.71 -19.80 -10.02
C PRO A 184 5.89 -19.21 -8.86
N VAL A 185 5.92 -17.89 -8.73
CA VAL A 185 5.18 -17.13 -7.72
C VAL A 185 4.26 -16.15 -8.42
N VAL A 186 2.98 -16.10 -8.04
CA VAL A 186 2.03 -15.07 -8.47
C VAL A 186 1.68 -14.20 -7.26
N ARG A 187 1.83 -12.89 -7.40
CA ARG A 187 1.69 -11.91 -6.32
C ARG A 187 0.80 -10.74 -6.70
N ILE A 188 0.15 -10.13 -5.71
CA ILE A 188 -0.56 -8.86 -5.85
C ILE A 188 0.36 -7.70 -5.44
N THR A 189 0.50 -6.70 -6.30
CA THR A 189 1.33 -5.50 -6.07
C THR A 189 0.51 -4.23 -6.34
N PRO A 190 0.64 -3.12 -5.56
CA PRO A 190 1.43 -2.98 -4.33
C PRO A 190 0.78 -3.70 -3.14
N SER A 191 1.62 -4.09 -2.17
CA SER A 191 1.19 -4.71 -0.91
C SER A 191 2.28 -4.50 0.18
N PRO A 192 1.96 -3.93 1.36
CA PRO A 192 0.68 -3.32 1.70
C PRO A 192 0.46 -1.97 0.99
N VAL A 193 -0.80 -1.59 0.79
CA VAL A 193 -1.19 -0.24 0.33
C VAL A 193 -2.19 0.38 1.31
N GLN A 194 -2.17 1.69 1.46
CA GLN A 194 -3.17 2.40 2.25
C GLN A 194 -4.44 2.62 1.43
N SER A 195 -5.59 2.29 2.01
CA SER A 195 -6.90 2.58 1.42
C SER A 195 -7.07 4.10 1.30
N PRO A 196 -7.41 4.63 0.12
CA PRO A 196 -7.88 6.01 -0.01
C PRO A 196 -9.31 6.12 0.52
N TYR A 197 -9.84 7.34 0.56
CA TYR A 197 -11.20 7.60 1.01
C TYR A 197 -12.26 7.05 0.05
N ARG A 198 -13.50 6.96 0.56
CA ARG A 198 -14.67 6.44 -0.15
C ARG A 198 -14.82 7.05 -1.55
N GLY A 199 -15.12 6.21 -2.53
CA GLY A 199 -15.33 6.60 -3.93
C GLY A 199 -14.04 6.84 -4.74
N LYS A 200 -12.86 6.84 -4.11
CA LYS A 200 -11.57 6.82 -4.83
C LYS A 200 -11.28 5.42 -5.36
N GLN A 201 -10.43 5.35 -6.38
CA GLN A 201 -10.01 4.09 -6.99
C GLN A 201 -8.59 3.72 -6.57
N MET A 202 -8.33 2.41 -6.53
CA MET A 202 -7.02 1.80 -6.36
C MET A 202 -6.79 0.77 -7.46
N THR A 203 -5.52 0.61 -7.83
CA THR A 203 -5.12 -0.32 -8.89
C THR A 203 -4.05 -1.27 -8.37
N PHE A 204 -4.19 -2.54 -8.71
CA PHE A 204 -3.25 -3.61 -8.34
C PHE A 204 -2.84 -4.40 -9.57
N THR A 205 -1.58 -4.77 -9.66
CA THR A 205 -1.07 -5.71 -10.65
C THR A 205 -1.02 -7.12 -10.06
N LEU A 206 -1.24 -8.10 -10.93
CA LEU A 206 -1.02 -9.51 -10.68
C LEU A 206 0.26 -9.93 -11.38
N ASP A 207 1.36 -9.98 -10.64
CA ASP A 207 2.68 -10.21 -11.19
C ASP A 207 3.11 -11.67 -11.02
N ILE A 208 3.72 -12.25 -12.04
CA ILE A 208 4.35 -13.56 -11.99
C ILE A 208 5.87 -13.39 -11.89
N ALA A 209 6.50 -14.22 -11.07
CA ALA A 209 7.95 -14.37 -11.01
C ALA A 209 8.35 -15.83 -11.23
N ASN A 210 9.49 -16.05 -11.89
CA ASN A 210 10.02 -17.38 -12.21
C ASN A 210 9.06 -18.28 -13.00
N GLY A 211 8.26 -17.71 -13.91
CA GLY A 211 7.43 -18.51 -14.82
C GLY A 211 8.29 -19.39 -15.73
N GLU A 212 7.85 -20.61 -16.01
CA GLU A 212 8.56 -21.53 -16.91
C GLU A 212 7.59 -22.18 -17.88
N ASN A 213 7.89 -22.07 -19.17
CA ASN A 213 7.11 -22.62 -20.28
C ASN A 213 5.61 -22.25 -20.27
N VAL A 214 5.25 -21.08 -19.76
CA VAL A 214 3.86 -20.67 -19.61
C VAL A 214 3.29 -20.22 -20.95
N VAL A 215 2.20 -20.84 -21.39
CA VAL A 215 1.41 -20.42 -22.55
C VAL A 215 0.03 -19.92 -22.17
N GLY A 216 -0.47 -20.23 -20.99
CA GLY A 216 -1.75 -19.71 -20.53
C GLY A 216 -1.84 -19.66 -19.02
N TYR A 217 -2.80 -18.89 -18.53
CA TYR A 217 -3.10 -18.82 -17.11
C TYR A 217 -4.59 -18.60 -16.87
N GLN A 218 -5.05 -19.00 -15.70
CA GLN A 218 -6.30 -18.58 -15.08
C GLN A 218 -5.99 -18.08 -13.67
N ALA A 219 -6.70 -17.05 -13.21
CA ALA A 219 -6.61 -16.56 -11.84
C ALA A 219 -7.96 -16.04 -11.34
N SER A 220 -8.20 -16.19 -10.04
CA SER A 220 -9.30 -15.55 -9.32
C SER A 220 -8.76 -14.71 -8.15
N VAL A 221 -9.32 -13.51 -7.99
CA VAL A 221 -8.99 -12.59 -6.89
C VAL A 221 -10.24 -12.34 -6.07
N GLN A 222 -10.26 -12.81 -4.83
CA GLN A 222 -11.32 -12.54 -3.86
C GLN A 222 -11.05 -11.20 -3.16
N PHE A 223 -12.11 -10.42 -2.95
CA PHE A 223 -12.08 -9.14 -2.25
C PHE A 223 -13.29 -8.98 -1.33
N ASP A 224 -13.14 -8.17 -0.28
CA ASP A 224 -14.23 -7.83 0.63
C ASP A 224 -15.16 -6.78 0.00
N THR A 225 -16.41 -7.16 -0.26
CA THR A 225 -17.42 -6.29 -0.88
C THR A 225 -17.89 -5.16 0.02
N SER A 226 -17.63 -5.22 1.33
CA SER A 226 -17.88 -4.11 2.25
C SER A 226 -16.81 -3.02 2.14
N ALA A 227 -15.59 -3.40 1.72
CA ALA A 227 -14.47 -2.46 1.53
C ALA A 227 -14.34 -1.98 0.08
N LEU A 228 -14.58 -2.84 -0.91
CA LEU A 228 -14.23 -2.60 -2.30
C LEU A 228 -15.34 -3.01 -3.30
N ARG A 229 -15.33 -2.34 -4.45
CA ARG A 229 -16.11 -2.73 -5.63
C ARG A 229 -15.17 -2.85 -6.83
N ALA A 230 -15.17 -3.99 -7.52
CA ALA A 230 -14.42 -4.15 -8.76
C ALA A 230 -14.96 -3.20 -9.84
N VAL A 231 -14.05 -2.51 -10.54
CA VAL A 231 -14.36 -1.53 -11.59
C VAL A 231 -13.93 -2.05 -12.95
N GLU A 232 -12.66 -2.44 -13.07
CA GLU A 232 -12.06 -2.82 -14.35
C GLU A 232 -10.99 -3.90 -14.14
N THR A 233 -10.78 -4.72 -15.17
CA THR A 233 -9.66 -5.65 -15.27
C THR A 233 -9.04 -5.51 -16.65
N ALA A 234 -7.75 -5.17 -16.69
CA ALA A 234 -6.96 -5.09 -17.91
C ALA A 234 -5.91 -6.22 -17.91
N TYR A 235 -5.70 -6.86 -19.05
CA TYR A 235 -4.69 -7.92 -19.18
C TYR A 235 -3.30 -7.32 -19.34
N GLY A 236 -2.32 -7.92 -18.69
CA GLY A 236 -0.90 -7.57 -18.85
C GLY A 236 -0.28 -8.22 -20.08
N ASP A 237 0.99 -7.90 -20.31
CA ASP A 237 1.77 -8.27 -21.49
C ASP A 237 2.65 -9.51 -21.28
N TYR A 238 2.45 -10.26 -20.18
CA TYR A 238 3.27 -11.43 -19.88
C TYR A 238 3.25 -12.50 -20.96
N LEU A 239 2.10 -12.77 -21.60
CA LEU A 239 2.01 -13.77 -22.67
C LEU A 239 2.45 -13.17 -24.01
N PRO A 240 3.21 -13.91 -24.85
CA PRO A 240 3.78 -13.36 -26.07
C PRO A 240 2.85 -13.60 -27.27
N GLY A 241 3.11 -12.88 -28.37
CA GLY A 241 2.43 -13.10 -29.63
C GLY A 241 0.94 -12.77 -29.59
N GLU A 242 0.15 -13.48 -30.40
CA GLU A 242 -1.32 -13.36 -30.37
C GLU A 242 -1.89 -14.08 -29.14
N VAL A 243 -2.74 -13.40 -28.37
CA VAL A 243 -3.30 -13.91 -27.12
C VAL A 243 -4.83 -13.93 -27.21
N LEU A 244 -5.42 -15.04 -26.79
CA LEU A 244 -6.86 -15.18 -26.58
C LEU A 244 -7.19 -14.85 -25.11
N PHE A 245 -8.01 -13.83 -24.89
CA PHE A 245 -8.45 -13.39 -23.57
C PHE A 245 -9.86 -13.91 -23.26
N VAL A 246 -10.04 -14.55 -22.10
CA VAL A 246 -11.37 -14.89 -21.57
C VAL A 246 -11.83 -13.71 -20.71
N PRO A 247 -12.91 -12.97 -21.10
CA PRO A 247 -13.34 -11.75 -20.43
C PRO A 247 -13.46 -11.93 -18.91
N ALA A 248 -12.92 -10.97 -18.17
CA ALA A 248 -12.99 -10.98 -16.72
C ALA A 248 -14.45 -10.95 -16.26
N SER A 249 -14.80 -11.82 -15.32
CA SER A 249 -16.11 -11.85 -14.67
C SER A 249 -15.96 -11.42 -13.21
N ALA A 250 -16.79 -10.47 -12.77
CA ALA A 250 -16.81 -9.99 -11.40
C ALA A 250 -18.15 -10.35 -10.74
N GLU A 251 -18.17 -11.44 -9.96
CA GLU A 251 -19.37 -11.95 -9.29
C GLU A 251 -19.03 -12.35 -7.85
N GLY A 252 -19.96 -12.09 -6.91
CA GLY A 252 -19.87 -12.62 -5.54
C GLY A 252 -18.63 -12.20 -4.73
N GLY A 253 -18.02 -11.05 -5.03
CA GLY A 253 -16.79 -10.60 -4.36
C GLY A 253 -15.52 -11.27 -4.89
N SER A 254 -15.56 -11.81 -6.12
CA SER A 254 -14.40 -12.34 -6.83
C SER A 254 -14.32 -11.76 -8.23
N VAL A 255 -13.10 -11.58 -8.73
CA VAL A 255 -12.81 -11.34 -10.15
C VAL A 255 -12.06 -12.55 -10.71
N THR A 256 -12.60 -13.20 -11.74
CA THR A 256 -11.97 -14.35 -12.42
C THR A 256 -11.68 -14.00 -13.87
N PHE A 257 -10.48 -14.34 -14.34
CA PHE A 257 -10.02 -14.08 -15.70
C PHE A 257 -8.99 -15.11 -16.16
N ALA A 258 -8.85 -15.26 -17.47
CA ALA A 258 -7.87 -16.16 -18.06
C ALA A 258 -7.36 -15.63 -19.40
N ALA A 259 -6.16 -16.07 -19.78
CA ALA A 259 -5.57 -15.77 -21.07
C ALA A 259 -4.71 -16.94 -21.57
N THR A 260 -4.62 -17.11 -22.88
CA THR A 260 -3.75 -18.11 -23.51
C THR A 260 -3.12 -17.59 -24.80
N ALA A 261 -1.82 -17.80 -24.95
CA ALA A 261 -1.07 -17.46 -26.14
C ALA A 261 -1.37 -18.48 -27.25
N ILE A 262 -1.70 -17.98 -28.43
CA ILE A 262 -1.89 -18.78 -29.65
C ILE A 262 -0.53 -19.24 -30.19
N SER A 263 0.52 -18.44 -29.99
CA SER A 263 1.89 -18.78 -30.38
C SER A 263 2.91 -18.20 -29.40
N GLY A 264 4.06 -18.88 -29.27
CA GLY A 264 5.12 -18.47 -28.35
C GLY A 264 5.04 -19.16 -26.99
N VAL A 265 5.87 -18.73 -26.05
CA VAL A 265 5.90 -19.20 -24.66
C VAL A 265 6.61 -18.16 -23.81
N SER A 266 6.13 -17.95 -22.59
CA SER A 266 6.74 -17.01 -21.64
C SER A 266 7.53 -17.72 -20.56
N ASN A 267 8.63 -17.08 -20.18
CA ASN A 267 9.52 -17.50 -19.10
C ASN A 267 9.95 -16.27 -18.31
N GLY A 268 10.24 -16.45 -17.02
CA GLY A 268 10.67 -15.38 -16.14
C GLY A 268 9.51 -14.58 -15.56
N ASP A 269 9.75 -13.29 -15.37
CA ASP A 269 8.87 -12.40 -14.62
C ASP A 269 8.00 -11.55 -15.56
N GLY A 270 6.86 -11.07 -15.08
CA GLY A 270 6.02 -10.10 -15.79
C GLY A 270 4.65 -9.90 -15.16
N THR A 271 3.77 -9.17 -15.82
CA THR A 271 2.43 -8.85 -15.31
C THR A 271 1.35 -9.63 -16.05
N LEU A 272 0.54 -10.38 -15.31
CA LEU A 272 -0.59 -11.15 -15.84
C LEU A 272 -1.80 -10.25 -16.08
N ALA A 273 -2.15 -9.40 -15.11
CA ALA A 273 -3.30 -8.49 -15.20
C ALA A 273 -3.15 -7.29 -14.27
N THR A 274 -4.00 -6.29 -14.49
CA THR A 274 -4.20 -5.13 -13.65
C THR A 274 -5.67 -5.07 -13.26
N LEU A 275 -5.96 -5.00 -11.96
CA LEU A 275 -7.29 -4.92 -11.39
C LEU A 275 -7.50 -3.54 -10.76
N THR A 276 -8.60 -2.87 -11.11
CA THR A 276 -9.00 -1.59 -10.52
C THR A 276 -10.23 -1.76 -9.65
N PHE A 277 -10.18 -1.24 -8.43
CA PHE A 277 -11.26 -1.26 -7.45
C PHE A 277 -11.62 0.16 -7.03
N GLU A 278 -12.90 0.41 -6.75
CA GLU A 278 -13.38 1.60 -6.06
C GLU A 278 -13.57 1.28 -4.57
N VAL A 279 -13.16 2.20 -3.71
CA VAL A 279 -13.32 2.08 -2.26
C VAL A 279 -14.78 2.33 -1.86
N VAL A 280 -15.41 1.32 -1.28
CA VAL A 280 -16.74 1.40 -0.68
C VAL A 280 -16.64 1.92 0.75
N GLU A 281 -15.72 1.39 1.56
CA GLU A 281 -15.41 1.87 2.91
C GLU A 281 -13.89 1.86 3.12
N PRO A 282 -13.28 2.95 3.61
CA PRO A 282 -11.83 3.08 3.77
C PRO A 282 -11.29 2.31 4.99
N GLN A 283 -11.47 0.99 4.98
CA GLN A 283 -11.05 0.07 6.05
C GLN A 283 -9.92 -0.86 5.62
N ALA A 284 -9.30 -1.53 6.59
CA ALA A 284 -8.32 -2.58 6.32
C ALA A 284 -9.00 -3.76 5.61
N SER A 285 -8.33 -4.34 4.61
CA SER A 285 -8.86 -5.43 3.80
C SER A 285 -7.75 -6.28 3.20
N THR A 286 -8.11 -7.36 2.51
CA THR A 286 -7.17 -8.28 1.85
C THR A 286 -7.71 -8.65 0.47
N LEU A 287 -6.82 -8.69 -0.52
CA LEU A 287 -7.07 -9.31 -1.82
C LEU A 287 -6.45 -10.70 -1.82
N SER A 288 -7.27 -11.74 -1.92
CA SER A 288 -6.82 -13.13 -1.82
C SER A 288 -6.81 -13.82 -3.18
N LEU A 289 -5.66 -14.36 -3.57
CA LEU A 289 -5.52 -15.18 -4.76
C LEU A 289 -6.03 -16.59 -4.51
N PHE A 290 -6.83 -17.11 -5.44
CA PHE A 290 -7.27 -18.50 -5.46
C PHE A 290 -7.50 -18.97 -6.90
N ASP A 291 -7.60 -20.29 -7.10
CA ASP A 291 -7.78 -20.92 -8.42
C ASP A 291 -6.79 -20.43 -9.49
N VAL A 292 -5.55 -20.17 -9.08
CA VAL A 292 -4.48 -19.75 -9.98
C VAL A 292 -3.81 -20.97 -10.60
N VAL A 293 -3.86 -21.05 -11.93
CA VAL A 293 -3.31 -22.15 -12.72
C VAL A 293 -2.47 -21.59 -13.85
N LEU A 294 -1.28 -22.15 -14.05
CA LEU A 294 -0.42 -21.92 -15.21
C LEU A 294 -0.47 -23.15 -16.13
N THR A 295 -0.51 -22.94 -17.44
CA THR A 295 -0.57 -24.01 -18.43
C THR A 295 0.63 -23.95 -19.36
N ASP A 296 1.21 -25.10 -19.69
CA ASP A 296 2.31 -25.23 -20.64
C ASP A 296 1.84 -25.62 -22.06
N ARG A 297 2.79 -25.73 -23.01
CA ARG A 297 2.49 -26.12 -24.41
C ARG A 297 1.90 -27.52 -24.56
N ALA A 298 2.14 -28.42 -23.59
CA ALA A 298 1.57 -29.76 -23.59
C ALA A 298 0.16 -29.80 -22.98
N GLY A 299 -0.36 -28.65 -22.50
CA GLY A 299 -1.63 -28.55 -21.80
C GLY A 299 -1.54 -29.02 -20.34
N GLN A 300 -0.34 -29.21 -19.79
CA GLN A 300 -0.15 -29.57 -18.40
C GLN A 300 -0.30 -28.34 -17.52
N THR A 301 -0.96 -28.52 -16.38
CA THR A 301 -1.25 -27.46 -15.43
C THR A 301 -0.33 -27.51 -14.22
N SER A 302 0.04 -26.34 -13.71
CA SER A 302 0.78 -26.19 -12.46
C SER A 302 0.19 -25.06 -11.61
N SER A 303 0.33 -25.19 -10.29
CA SER A 303 -0.11 -24.17 -9.33
C SER A 303 1.11 -23.41 -8.82
N PRO A 304 1.19 -22.08 -9.04
CA PRO A 304 2.26 -21.28 -8.49
C PRO A 304 2.06 -21.07 -6.98
N ARG A 305 3.12 -20.64 -6.30
CA ARG A 305 2.98 -20.07 -4.95
C ARG A 305 2.25 -18.73 -5.04
N LEU A 306 1.33 -18.48 -4.11
CA LEU A 306 0.49 -17.28 -4.12
C LEU A 306 0.90 -16.30 -3.02
N GLU A 307 0.94 -15.01 -3.35
CA GLU A 307 1.18 -13.92 -2.42
C GLU A 307 0.05 -12.88 -2.52
N ASN A 308 -0.76 -12.80 -1.46
CA ASN A 308 -1.96 -11.98 -1.39
C ASN A 308 -1.64 -10.47 -1.22
N GLY A 309 -2.60 -9.63 -1.58
CA GLY A 309 -2.52 -8.18 -1.41
C GLY A 309 -3.07 -7.74 -0.06
N GLN A 310 -2.41 -6.79 0.60
CA GLN A 310 -2.84 -6.22 1.87
C GLN A 310 -3.24 -4.75 1.71
N ILE A 311 -4.40 -4.39 2.24
CA ILE A 311 -4.90 -3.02 2.28
C ILE A 311 -5.00 -2.60 3.74
N THR A 312 -4.34 -1.51 4.09
CA THR A 312 -4.42 -0.89 5.41
C THR A 312 -5.50 0.18 5.43
N ALA A 313 -6.10 0.45 6.59
CA ALA A 313 -7.14 1.47 6.72
C ALA A 313 -6.61 2.87 6.35
N ALA A 314 -7.52 3.75 5.92
CA ALA A 314 -7.15 5.15 5.72
C ALA A 314 -6.72 5.80 7.04
N VAL A 315 -5.87 6.84 6.97
CA VAL A 315 -5.63 7.67 8.14
C VAL A 315 -6.91 8.44 8.43
N GLN A 316 -7.47 8.24 9.62
CA GLN A 316 -8.57 9.08 10.09
C GLN A 316 -8.02 10.47 10.38
N LEU A 317 -8.47 11.47 9.62
CA LEU A 317 -8.11 12.86 9.88
C LEU A 317 -8.96 13.37 11.02
N PHE A 318 -8.32 13.98 12.01
CA PHE A 318 -9.04 14.63 13.10
C PHE A 318 -9.88 15.77 12.51
N GLY A 319 -11.19 15.70 12.72
CA GLY A 319 -12.16 16.66 12.19
C GLY A 319 -12.81 16.30 10.84
N ASP A 320 -12.36 15.23 10.16
CA ASP A 320 -13.03 14.68 8.97
C ASP A 320 -14.15 13.73 9.42
N VAL A 321 -15.32 14.32 9.67
CA VAL A 321 -16.48 13.64 10.25
C VAL A 321 -17.20 12.82 9.19
N ASN A 322 -17.15 13.26 7.92
CA ASN A 322 -17.83 12.57 6.82
C ASN A 322 -16.96 11.48 6.16
N ARG A 323 -15.68 11.39 6.54
CA ARG A 323 -14.67 10.43 6.05
C ARG A 323 -14.41 10.53 4.55
N ASP A 324 -14.48 11.74 4.00
CA ASP A 324 -14.18 12.03 2.58
C ASP A 324 -12.70 12.37 2.34
N GLY A 325 -11.93 12.51 3.43
CA GLY A 325 -10.50 12.82 3.42
C GLY A 325 -10.17 14.30 3.43
N ILE A 326 -11.16 15.17 3.58
CA ILE A 326 -10.98 16.61 3.52
C ILE A 326 -11.78 17.25 4.65
N VAL A 327 -11.10 17.79 5.65
CA VAL A 327 -11.75 18.60 6.70
C VAL A 327 -12.27 19.92 6.09
N ASN A 328 -13.59 20.03 5.94
CA ASN A 328 -14.25 21.15 5.29
C ASN A 328 -15.65 21.44 5.87
N VAL A 329 -16.33 22.47 5.36
CA VAL A 329 -17.59 22.98 5.92
C VAL A 329 -18.70 21.91 5.98
N LEU A 330 -18.63 20.87 5.16
CA LEU A 330 -19.55 19.73 5.23
C LEU A 330 -19.41 18.94 6.54
N ASP A 331 -18.22 18.86 7.13
CA ASP A 331 -18.01 18.24 8.45
C ASP A 331 -18.71 19.03 9.54
N LEU A 332 -18.64 20.36 9.49
CA LEU A 332 -19.35 21.24 10.43
C LEU A 332 -20.87 21.03 10.35
N VAL A 333 -21.41 20.96 9.13
CA VAL A 333 -22.83 20.68 8.88
C VAL A 333 -23.20 19.31 9.46
N GLN A 334 -22.34 18.30 9.28
CA GLN A 334 -22.62 16.95 9.76
C GLN A 334 -22.61 16.87 11.28
N VAL A 335 -21.69 17.56 11.96
CA VAL A 335 -21.69 17.67 13.42
C VAL A 335 -22.95 18.38 13.90
N ALA A 336 -23.27 19.54 13.32
CA ALA A 336 -24.45 20.34 13.70
C ALA A 336 -25.76 19.55 13.57
N ASN A 337 -25.91 18.75 12.50
CA ASN A 337 -27.09 17.90 12.28
C ASN A 337 -27.25 16.80 13.34
N ARG A 338 -26.22 16.52 14.14
CA ARG A 338 -26.23 15.50 15.20
C ARG A 338 -26.22 16.08 16.61
N PHE A 339 -26.33 17.41 16.78
CA PHE A 339 -26.37 18.04 18.10
C PHE A 339 -27.39 17.40 19.05
N GLY A 340 -26.92 17.11 20.27
CA GLY A 340 -27.72 16.50 21.34
C GLY A 340 -27.82 14.96 21.27
N GLN A 341 -27.28 14.33 20.22
CA GLN A 341 -27.18 12.86 20.17
C GLN A 341 -26.12 12.34 21.16
N ARG A 342 -26.33 11.12 21.65
CA ARG A 342 -25.47 10.46 22.64
C ARG A 342 -24.99 9.09 22.16
N GLY A 343 -23.86 8.63 22.68
CA GLY A 343 -23.23 7.36 22.31
C GLY A 343 -22.09 7.55 21.32
N GLU A 344 -21.53 6.46 20.79
CA GLU A 344 -20.46 6.53 19.79
C GLU A 344 -20.98 7.10 18.47
N HIS A 345 -20.46 8.27 18.07
CA HIS A 345 -20.78 8.94 16.81
C HIS A 345 -19.52 9.55 16.21
N ASP A 346 -19.34 9.47 14.90
CA ASP A 346 -18.24 10.15 14.20
C ASP A 346 -18.20 11.67 14.44
N ALA A 347 -19.35 12.26 14.79
CA ALA A 347 -19.50 13.68 15.10
C ALA A 347 -19.14 14.05 16.56
N ASP A 348 -18.97 13.07 17.45
CA ASP A 348 -18.48 13.27 18.81
C ASP A 348 -16.94 13.24 18.78
N VAL A 349 -16.37 14.35 18.32
CA VAL A 349 -14.94 14.44 17.99
C VAL A 349 -14.07 14.51 19.24
N ASN A 350 -14.64 14.89 20.38
CA ASN A 350 -13.92 14.92 21.65
C ASN A 350 -14.10 13.64 22.51
N GLU A 351 -14.97 12.73 22.07
CA GLU A 351 -15.29 11.44 22.71
C GLU A 351 -15.86 11.57 24.13
N ASP A 352 -16.59 12.65 24.42
CA ASP A 352 -17.28 12.85 25.72
C ASP A 352 -18.64 12.14 25.81
N GLY A 353 -19.08 11.52 24.71
CA GLY A 353 -20.32 10.78 24.58
C GLY A 353 -21.52 11.62 24.15
N VAL A 354 -21.34 12.91 23.85
CA VAL A 354 -22.41 13.85 23.47
C VAL A 354 -21.96 14.77 22.34
N VAL A 355 -22.62 14.67 21.19
CA VAL A 355 -22.37 15.60 20.08
C VAL A 355 -22.90 17.00 20.42
N ASN A 356 -22.01 18.00 20.51
CA ASN A 356 -22.34 19.35 20.90
C ASN A 356 -21.40 20.42 20.27
N ILE A 357 -21.53 21.67 20.74
CA ILE A 357 -20.77 22.80 20.20
C ILE A 357 -19.25 22.64 20.36
N VAL A 358 -18.79 21.92 21.39
CA VAL A 358 -17.36 21.65 21.61
C VAL A 358 -16.80 20.82 20.45
N ASP A 359 -17.54 19.84 19.94
CA ASP A 359 -17.13 19.03 18.78
C ASP A 359 -17.05 19.87 17.52
N LEU A 360 -18.09 20.67 17.26
CA LEU A 360 -18.14 21.52 16.07
C LEU A 360 -16.99 22.52 16.06
N VAL A 361 -16.68 23.13 17.21
CA VAL A 361 -15.61 24.12 17.31
C VAL A 361 -14.23 23.44 17.25
N LYS A 362 -14.09 22.20 17.71
CA LYS A 362 -12.86 21.40 17.49
C LYS A 362 -12.66 21.10 16.01
N VAL A 363 -13.69 20.64 15.31
CA VAL A 363 -13.66 20.44 13.84
C VAL A 363 -13.27 21.74 13.13
N ALA A 364 -13.92 22.86 13.47
CA ALA A 364 -13.59 24.16 12.91
C ALA A 364 -12.14 24.60 13.20
N GLY A 365 -11.56 24.15 14.31
CA GLY A 365 -10.18 24.45 14.72
C GLY A 365 -9.10 23.75 13.92
N GLU A 366 -9.48 22.74 13.12
CA GLU A 366 -8.60 22.01 12.20
C GLU A 366 -8.55 22.61 10.80
N PHE A 367 -9.43 23.57 10.50
CA PHE A 367 -9.41 24.29 9.24
C PHE A 367 -8.21 25.22 9.22
N GLY A 368 -7.36 25.07 8.20
CA GLY A 368 -6.18 25.91 8.00
C GLY A 368 -4.86 25.33 8.50
N ASN A 369 -4.79 24.04 8.81
CA ASN A 369 -3.49 23.33 8.87
C ASN A 369 -2.86 23.14 7.47
N GLU A 370 -3.63 23.33 6.40
CA GLU A 370 -3.12 23.52 5.04
C GLU A 370 -3.33 24.98 4.60
N ALA A 371 -2.27 25.59 4.07
CA ALA A 371 -2.11 27.02 3.82
C ALA A 371 -2.95 27.59 2.65
N ALA A 372 -4.24 27.31 2.60
CA ALA A 372 -5.17 27.94 1.67
C ALA A 372 -6.19 28.80 2.41
N ALA A 373 -6.55 29.95 1.83
CA ALA A 373 -7.75 30.71 2.18
C ALA A 373 -8.92 29.75 2.41
N PRO A 374 -9.90 30.06 3.29
CA PRO A 374 -10.93 29.11 3.67
C PRO A 374 -11.52 28.54 2.38
N SER A 375 -11.27 27.25 2.14
CA SER A 375 -11.76 26.51 0.98
C SER A 375 -13.25 26.28 1.23
N VAL A 376 -14.00 27.38 1.27
CA VAL A 376 -15.44 27.40 1.42
C VAL A 376 -16.00 26.96 0.08
N HIS A 377 -16.24 25.66 -0.03
CA HIS A 377 -16.93 25.08 -1.16
C HIS A 377 -18.26 25.83 -1.33
N PRO A 378 -18.55 26.45 -2.51
CA PRO A 378 -19.75 27.29 -2.68
C PRO A 378 -21.06 26.56 -2.38
N GLN A 379 -21.10 25.24 -2.61
CA GLN A 379 -22.25 24.39 -2.26
C GLN A 379 -22.38 24.20 -0.74
N ALA A 380 -21.28 24.12 0.01
CA ALA A 380 -21.33 23.98 1.47
C ALA A 380 -21.75 25.30 2.14
N LEU A 381 -21.34 26.46 1.59
CA LEU A 381 -21.85 27.77 2.00
C LEU A 381 -23.37 27.89 1.80
N ALA A 382 -23.93 27.30 0.74
CA ALA A 382 -25.37 27.34 0.48
C ALA A 382 -26.19 26.55 1.51
N MET A 383 -25.57 25.56 2.17
CA MET A 383 -26.21 24.75 3.22
C MET A 383 -26.21 25.43 4.59
N LEU A 384 -25.50 26.54 4.77
CA LEU A 384 -25.40 27.26 6.04
C LEU A 384 -26.09 28.63 5.97
N ALA A 385 -26.96 28.92 6.93
CA ALA A 385 -27.41 30.29 7.14
C ALA A 385 -26.44 31.02 8.09
N PRO A 386 -26.21 32.34 7.90
CA PRO A 386 -25.47 33.15 8.88
C PRO A 386 -25.96 32.97 10.32
N ALA A 387 -27.27 32.83 10.50
CA ALA A 387 -27.91 32.61 11.80
C ALA A 387 -27.45 31.31 12.49
N ASP A 388 -27.19 30.24 11.73
CA ASP A 388 -26.71 28.97 12.30
C ASP A 388 -25.30 29.15 12.87
N VAL A 389 -24.41 29.78 12.11
CA VAL A 389 -23.02 30.04 12.55
C VAL A 389 -22.98 31.03 13.71
N GLN A 390 -23.84 32.05 13.70
CA GLN A 390 -23.97 32.99 14.81
C GLN A 390 -24.45 32.31 16.09
N ARG A 391 -25.42 31.40 16.00
CA ARG A 391 -25.87 30.59 17.16
C ARG A 391 -24.71 29.76 17.71
N TRP A 392 -23.96 29.07 16.85
CA TRP A 392 -22.78 28.30 17.26
C TRP A 392 -21.72 29.16 17.96
N LEU A 393 -21.44 30.35 17.43
CA LEU A 393 -20.52 31.30 18.06
C LEU A 393 -20.98 31.76 19.44
N LEU A 394 -22.28 32.02 19.62
CA LEU A 394 -22.85 32.41 20.91
C LEU A 394 -22.70 31.28 21.94
N GLU A 395 -23.03 30.06 21.56
CA GLU A 395 -22.88 28.87 22.40
C GLU A 395 -21.40 28.64 22.77
N ALA A 396 -20.50 28.69 21.79
CA ALA A 396 -19.08 28.45 21.99
C ALA A 396 -18.44 29.46 22.95
N ARG A 397 -18.80 30.74 22.83
CA ARG A 397 -18.30 31.81 23.73
C ARG A 397 -18.83 31.68 25.15
N GLY A 398 -19.97 31.02 25.34
CA GLY A 398 -20.55 30.79 26.67
C GLY A 398 -19.80 29.74 27.50
N LEU A 399 -18.89 28.97 26.91
CA LEU A 399 -18.22 27.83 27.55
C LEU A 399 -16.85 28.14 28.17
N ASP A 400 -16.34 29.38 28.06
CA ASP A 400 -15.03 29.83 28.58
C ASP A 400 -13.87 28.86 28.27
N LEU A 401 -13.82 28.38 27.03
CA LEU A 401 -12.85 27.38 26.59
C LEU A 401 -11.50 28.02 26.27
N THR A 402 -10.44 27.53 26.90
CA THR A 402 -9.06 28.05 26.75
C THR A 402 -8.19 27.25 25.78
N ASP A 403 -8.72 26.14 25.26
CA ASP A 403 -8.03 25.26 24.32
C ASP A 403 -7.69 25.98 23.00
N SER A 404 -6.44 25.82 22.54
CA SER A 404 -5.94 26.54 21.36
C SER A 404 -6.63 26.15 20.05
N THR A 405 -7.05 24.87 19.92
CA THR A 405 -7.82 24.38 18.77
C THR A 405 -9.21 24.99 18.81
N VAL A 406 -9.85 24.99 19.97
CA VAL A 406 -11.17 25.62 20.13
C VAL A 406 -11.11 27.12 19.79
N GLN A 407 -10.09 27.84 20.26
CA GLN A 407 -9.91 29.26 19.92
C GLN A 407 -9.69 29.49 18.41
N ARG A 408 -8.97 28.59 17.73
CA ARG A 408 -8.87 28.63 16.25
C ARG A 408 -10.24 28.42 15.62
N GLY A 409 -11.01 27.45 16.13
CA GLY A 409 -12.35 27.15 15.64
C GLY A 409 -13.31 28.34 15.78
N ILE A 410 -13.31 29.02 16.92
CA ILE A 410 -14.13 30.24 17.12
C ILE A 410 -13.74 31.31 16.09
N ARG A 411 -12.44 31.57 15.89
CA ARG A 411 -11.98 32.54 14.87
C ARG A 411 -12.39 32.13 13.46
N PHE A 412 -12.34 30.84 13.13
CA PHE A 412 -12.80 30.35 11.84
C PHE A 412 -14.30 30.59 11.67
N LEU A 413 -15.12 30.25 12.67
CA LEU A 413 -16.56 30.49 12.63
C LEU A 413 -16.90 31.99 12.52
N GLU A 414 -16.13 32.89 13.12
CA GLU A 414 -16.27 34.35 12.94
C GLU A 414 -16.03 34.76 11.49
N GLN A 415 -14.97 34.24 10.86
CA GLN A 415 -14.67 34.50 9.45
C GLN A 415 -15.74 33.91 8.53
N LEU A 416 -16.23 32.71 8.83
CA LEU A 416 -17.29 32.04 8.10
C LEU A 416 -18.60 32.82 8.19
N ALA A 417 -18.98 33.28 9.39
CA ALA A 417 -20.17 34.12 9.58
C ALA A 417 -20.07 35.42 8.78
N ALA A 418 -18.91 36.09 8.82
CA ALA A 418 -18.68 37.31 8.05
C ALA A 418 -18.73 37.07 6.53
N ALA A 419 -18.28 35.90 6.05
CA ALA A 419 -18.32 35.53 4.64
C ALA A 419 -19.74 35.17 4.17
N LEU A 420 -20.55 34.56 5.04
CA LEU A 420 -21.92 34.15 4.74
C LEU A 420 -22.92 35.33 4.77
N THR A 421 -22.59 36.44 5.43
CA THR A 421 -23.44 37.63 5.50
C THR A 421 -23.16 38.58 4.33
N PRO A 422 -24.13 38.82 3.42
CA PRO A 422 -23.99 39.80 2.36
C PRO A 422 -23.80 41.21 2.93
N LYS A 423 -22.99 42.03 2.25
CA LYS A 423 -22.84 43.46 2.60
C LYS A 423 -24.05 44.30 2.19
N ASP A 424 -24.69 43.90 1.09
CA ASP A 424 -25.80 44.64 0.48
C ASP A 424 -27.00 43.72 0.20
N THR A 425 -28.19 44.26 0.42
CA THR A 425 -29.44 43.66 -0.05
C THR A 425 -29.54 43.88 -1.56
N ALA A 426 -29.76 42.81 -2.33
CA ALA A 426 -29.78 42.88 -3.79
C ALA A 426 -30.72 41.86 -4.43
N LEU A 427 -31.25 42.21 -5.60
CA LEU A 427 -32.01 41.31 -6.47
C LEU A 427 -31.12 40.89 -7.66
N PHE A 428 -30.97 39.59 -7.88
CA PHE A 428 -30.13 39.01 -8.93
C PHE A 428 -30.94 38.59 -10.18
N PRO A 429 -30.29 38.29 -11.32
CA PRO A 429 -31.01 37.92 -12.53
C PRO A 429 -31.63 36.55 -12.31
N ASN A 430 -32.88 36.38 -12.70
CA ASN A 430 -33.51 35.07 -12.68
C ASN A 430 -32.77 34.11 -13.63
N TYR A 431 -32.71 32.84 -13.27
CA TYR A 431 -32.10 31.79 -14.09
C TYR A 431 -32.99 30.55 -14.09
N PRO A 432 -33.21 29.87 -15.23
CA PRO A 432 -32.83 30.32 -16.58
C PRO A 432 -33.56 31.62 -17.01
N ASN A 433 -33.00 32.36 -17.98
CA ASN A 433 -33.67 33.51 -18.61
C ASN A 433 -33.13 33.68 -20.05
N PRO A 434 -33.94 33.44 -21.10
CA PRO A 434 -35.34 33.06 -21.05
C PRO A 434 -35.59 31.69 -20.40
N PHE A 435 -36.81 31.45 -19.91
CA PHE A 435 -37.21 30.20 -19.24
C PHE A 435 -38.47 29.56 -19.82
N ASN A 436 -38.64 28.25 -19.59
CA ASN A 436 -39.81 27.45 -20.02
C ASN A 436 -40.07 26.25 -19.08
N PRO A 437 -41.20 26.19 -18.34
CA PRO A 437 -42.00 27.29 -17.82
C PRO A 437 -41.49 27.79 -16.46
N GLU A 438 -40.37 27.26 -15.95
CA GLU A 438 -39.90 27.55 -14.58
C GLU A 438 -38.60 28.36 -14.50
N THR A 439 -38.50 29.21 -13.47
CA THR A 439 -37.28 29.99 -13.16
C THR A 439 -37.11 30.18 -11.66
N TRP A 440 -35.85 30.38 -11.25
CA TRP A 440 -35.49 30.83 -9.90
C TRP A 440 -35.15 32.31 -9.93
N ILE A 441 -35.52 33.03 -8.87
CA ILE A 441 -35.30 34.47 -8.67
C ILE A 441 -34.34 34.65 -7.49
N PRO A 442 -33.04 34.76 -7.75
CA PRO A 442 -32.04 34.85 -6.68
C PRO A 442 -31.98 36.25 -6.06
N TYR A 443 -31.71 36.33 -4.76
CA TYR A 443 -31.52 37.59 -4.03
C TYR A 443 -30.54 37.43 -2.86
N SER A 444 -30.11 38.55 -2.27
CA SER A 444 -29.34 38.59 -1.01
C SER A 444 -29.97 39.58 -0.03
N LEU A 445 -29.84 39.30 1.25
CA LEU A 445 -30.28 40.15 2.35
C LEU A 445 -29.08 40.51 3.24
N ALA A 446 -28.78 41.80 3.40
CA ALA A 446 -27.71 42.25 4.30
C ALA A 446 -28.10 42.19 5.79
N LYS A 447 -29.41 42.16 6.07
CA LYS A 447 -30.01 42.06 7.40
C LYS A 447 -31.34 41.33 7.29
N ASP A 448 -31.85 40.85 8.41
CA ASP A 448 -33.16 40.20 8.49
C ASP A 448 -34.27 41.16 8.02
N ALA A 449 -35.19 40.66 7.20
CA ALA A 449 -36.26 41.47 6.60
C ALA A 449 -37.48 40.64 6.19
N GLU A 450 -38.65 41.29 6.13
CA GLU A 450 -39.84 40.74 5.46
C GLU A 450 -39.64 40.76 3.95
N VAL A 451 -39.71 39.61 3.28
CA VAL A 451 -39.42 39.50 1.84
C VAL A 451 -40.69 39.31 1.03
N LEU A 452 -40.86 40.20 0.06
CA LEU A 452 -41.93 40.12 -0.91
C LEU A 452 -41.39 40.13 -2.34
N ILE A 453 -41.82 39.18 -3.16
CA ILE A 453 -41.55 39.19 -4.60
C ILE A 453 -42.87 39.33 -5.36
N THR A 454 -42.97 40.37 -6.19
CA THR A 454 -44.15 40.59 -7.03
C THR A 454 -43.77 40.56 -8.50
N ILE A 455 -44.54 39.81 -9.29
CA ILE A 455 -44.40 39.70 -10.74
C ILE A 455 -45.46 40.56 -11.41
N TYR A 456 -45.05 41.33 -12.41
CA TYR A 456 -45.88 42.22 -13.19
C TYR A 456 -45.79 41.90 -14.69
N ASP A 457 -46.89 42.16 -15.41
CA ASP A 457 -46.87 42.22 -16.87
C ASP A 457 -46.28 43.55 -17.36
N THR A 458 -46.16 43.74 -18.69
CA THR A 458 -45.63 44.98 -19.28
C THR A 458 -46.53 46.21 -19.08
N LYS A 459 -47.77 46.03 -18.62
CA LYS A 459 -48.71 47.11 -18.28
C LYS A 459 -48.64 47.49 -16.80
N GLY A 460 -47.83 46.78 -16.00
CA GLY A 460 -47.72 46.97 -14.55
C GLY A 460 -48.83 46.26 -13.76
N THR A 461 -49.60 45.36 -14.38
CA THR A 461 -50.60 44.54 -13.68
C THR A 461 -49.90 43.45 -12.90
N VAL A 462 -50.28 43.23 -11.64
CA VAL A 462 -49.77 42.12 -10.84
C VAL A 462 -50.23 40.79 -11.42
N VAL A 463 -49.27 39.94 -11.77
CA VAL A 463 -49.48 38.59 -12.30
C VAL A 463 -49.48 37.57 -11.17
N ARG A 464 -48.51 37.70 -10.25
CA ARG A 464 -48.35 36.83 -9.08
C ARG A 464 -47.57 37.55 -7.99
N ARG A 465 -47.83 37.19 -6.74
CA ARG A 465 -47.13 37.71 -5.57
C ARG A 465 -46.70 36.52 -4.71
N PHE A 466 -45.46 36.54 -4.25
CA PHE A 466 -44.87 35.58 -3.32
C PHE A 466 -44.57 36.32 -2.03
N ASP A 467 -45.33 36.00 -0.99
CA ASP A 467 -45.06 36.43 0.36
C ASP A 467 -44.16 35.40 1.03
N LEU A 468 -42.87 35.71 1.11
CA LEU A 468 -41.88 34.81 1.70
C LEU A 468 -41.73 35.05 3.21
N GLY A 469 -42.45 36.05 3.76
CA GLY A 469 -42.42 36.44 5.15
C GLY A 469 -41.03 36.87 5.62
N HIS A 470 -40.80 36.74 6.93
CA HIS A 470 -39.54 37.07 7.56
C HIS A 470 -38.42 36.13 7.12
N GLN A 471 -37.33 36.71 6.59
CA GLN A 471 -36.15 36.01 6.11
C GLN A 471 -34.91 36.60 6.77
N GLY A 472 -34.02 35.74 7.26
CA GLY A 472 -32.76 36.16 7.88
C GLY A 472 -31.73 36.66 6.86
N ALA A 473 -30.74 37.42 7.33
CA ALA A 473 -29.60 37.83 6.51
C ALA A 473 -28.95 36.62 5.82
N GLY A 474 -28.54 36.77 4.55
CA GLY A 474 -27.93 35.67 3.81
C GLY A 474 -28.10 35.75 2.30
N TYR A 475 -27.46 34.80 1.61
CA TYR A 475 -27.60 34.59 0.18
C TYR A 475 -28.74 33.59 -0.12
N TYR A 476 -29.61 33.95 -1.05
CA TYR A 476 -30.73 33.13 -1.53
C TYR A 476 -30.55 32.92 -3.05
N THR A 477 -29.43 32.30 -3.43
CA THR A 477 -28.96 32.28 -4.83
C THR A 477 -29.08 30.93 -5.52
N ASP A 478 -29.17 29.83 -4.78
CA ASP A 478 -29.32 28.49 -5.33
C ASP A 478 -30.80 28.05 -5.37
N ARG A 479 -31.08 26.93 -6.03
CA ARG A 479 -32.45 26.45 -6.27
C ARG A 479 -33.22 26.05 -5.01
N THR A 480 -32.54 25.75 -3.91
CA THR A 480 -33.17 25.36 -2.64
C THR A 480 -33.63 26.57 -1.82
N ARG A 481 -33.02 27.75 -2.05
CA ARG A 481 -33.30 28.98 -1.30
C ARG A 481 -33.92 30.10 -2.12
N ALA A 482 -33.59 30.20 -3.40
CA ALA A 482 -34.11 31.25 -4.28
C ALA A 482 -35.64 31.10 -4.46
N ALA A 483 -36.31 32.23 -4.71
CA ALA A 483 -37.75 32.19 -4.96
C ALA A 483 -38.05 31.51 -6.30
N TYR A 484 -39.07 30.67 -6.33
CA TYR A 484 -39.43 29.85 -7.48
C TYR A 484 -40.69 30.38 -8.17
N TRP A 485 -40.67 30.44 -9.50
CA TRP A 485 -41.86 30.70 -10.31
C TRP A 485 -41.99 29.68 -11.44
N ASP A 486 -43.18 29.11 -11.56
CA ASP A 486 -43.60 28.08 -12.52
C ASP A 486 -44.29 28.66 -13.77
N GLY A 487 -44.21 29.97 -13.99
CA GLY A 487 -44.84 30.63 -15.12
C GLY A 487 -46.37 30.73 -15.02
N ARG A 488 -46.96 30.57 -13.83
CA ARG A 488 -48.42 30.69 -13.61
C ARG A 488 -48.81 31.98 -12.89
N ASN A 489 -50.00 32.51 -13.19
CA ASN A 489 -50.61 33.65 -12.49
C ASN A 489 -51.21 33.23 -11.13
N ALA A 490 -51.85 34.19 -10.43
CA ALA A 490 -52.51 33.95 -9.15
C ALA A 490 -53.66 32.91 -9.19
N ASN A 491 -54.27 32.68 -10.36
CA ASN A 491 -55.33 31.68 -10.57
C ASN A 491 -54.76 30.29 -10.94
N GLY A 492 -53.43 30.14 -11.00
CA GLY A 492 -52.77 28.91 -11.43
C GLY A 492 -52.74 28.72 -12.96
N GLU A 493 -53.12 29.72 -13.74
CA GLU A 493 -53.15 29.64 -15.20
C GLU A 493 -51.76 29.99 -15.78
N PRO A 494 -51.25 29.25 -16.78
CA PRO A 494 -50.00 29.57 -17.43
C PRO A 494 -50.05 30.93 -18.14
N VAL A 495 -49.05 31.77 -17.92
CA VAL A 495 -48.95 33.08 -18.58
C VAL A 495 -48.49 32.95 -20.03
N ALA A 496 -48.66 33.99 -20.86
CA ALA A 496 -48.24 33.99 -22.26
C ALA A 496 -46.71 34.16 -22.39
N SER A 497 -46.13 33.71 -23.52
CA SER A 497 -44.74 34.05 -23.86
C SER A 497 -44.57 35.57 -23.93
N GLY A 498 -43.52 36.11 -23.33
CA GLY A 498 -43.31 37.55 -23.30
C GLY A 498 -42.36 38.04 -22.22
N VAL A 499 -42.29 39.37 -22.08
CA VAL A 499 -41.48 40.04 -21.07
C VAL A 499 -42.33 40.27 -19.82
N TYR A 500 -41.78 39.94 -18.66
CA TYR A 500 -42.36 40.20 -17.35
C TYR A 500 -41.35 40.97 -16.50
N LEU A 501 -41.84 41.71 -15.51
CA LEU A 501 -41.01 42.36 -14.50
C LEU A 501 -41.20 41.65 -13.17
N TYR A 502 -40.14 41.49 -12.39
CA TYR A 502 -40.22 41.03 -11.01
C TYR A 502 -39.55 42.06 -10.11
N GLN A 503 -40.17 42.28 -8.95
CA GLN A 503 -39.72 43.22 -7.95
C GLN A 503 -39.51 42.51 -6.63
N LEU A 504 -38.36 42.73 -6.00
CA LEU A 504 -38.08 42.39 -4.62
C LEU A 504 -38.37 43.61 -3.76
N TRP A 505 -39.08 43.42 -2.66
CA TRP A 505 -39.31 44.40 -1.62
C TRP A 505 -38.93 43.81 -0.26
N THR A 506 -38.16 44.55 0.54
CA THR A 506 -37.69 44.10 1.87
C THR A 506 -37.94 45.13 2.97
N GLY A 507 -38.99 45.94 2.85
CA GLY A 507 -39.25 47.08 3.73
C GLY A 507 -38.58 48.37 3.25
N ASP A 508 -37.26 48.46 3.44
CA ASP A 508 -36.44 49.63 3.14
C ASP A 508 -35.70 49.55 1.80
N PHE A 509 -35.66 48.37 1.18
CA PHE A 509 -35.07 48.15 -0.14
C PHE A 509 -36.13 47.70 -1.15
N THR A 510 -35.98 48.18 -2.38
CA THR A 510 -36.79 47.75 -3.52
C THR A 510 -35.93 47.70 -4.77
N ALA A 511 -35.99 46.59 -5.49
CA ALA A 511 -35.32 46.44 -6.78
C ALA A 511 -36.22 45.72 -7.77
N THR A 512 -36.19 46.17 -9.03
CA THR A 512 -36.98 45.59 -10.12
C THR A 512 -36.06 45.11 -11.24
N ARG A 513 -36.37 43.95 -11.80
CA ARG A 513 -35.67 43.36 -12.95
C ARG A 513 -36.66 42.77 -13.95
N ARG A 514 -36.17 42.47 -15.15
CA ARG A 514 -36.95 41.88 -16.24
C ARG A 514 -36.63 40.39 -16.42
N MET A 515 -37.61 39.62 -16.85
CA MET A 515 -37.48 38.22 -17.24
C MET A 515 -38.27 37.93 -18.51
N VAL A 516 -37.89 36.87 -19.23
CA VAL A 516 -38.52 36.46 -20.48
C VAL A 516 -38.97 35.01 -20.35
N ILE A 517 -40.26 34.76 -20.55
CA ILE A 517 -40.81 33.40 -20.67
C ILE A 517 -41.00 33.05 -22.13
N LEU A 518 -40.52 31.89 -22.54
CA LEU A 518 -40.71 31.30 -23.85
C LEU A 518 -41.45 29.98 -23.66
N LYS A 519 -42.63 29.83 -24.25
CA LYS A 519 -43.32 28.53 -24.34
C LYS A 519 -42.78 27.68 -25.48
#